data_AF-A0A7U6KKM6-F1
#
_entry.id   AF-A0A7U6KKM6-F1
#
_cell.length_a   1.000
_cell.length_b   1.000
_cell.length_c   1.000
_cell.angle_alpha   90.00
_cell.angle_beta   90.00
_cell.angle_gamma   90.00
#
_symmetry.space_group_name_H-M   'P 1'
#
loop_
_entity.id
_entity.type
_entity.pdbx_description
1 polymer ?
#
loop_
_entity_poly.entity_id
_entity_poly.type
_entity_poly.pdbx_seq_one_letter_code
_entity_poly.pdbx_strand_id
1 'polypeptide(L)'
;MRSLIAVYQRIGLVPLIIIGLVLGVLIGWLAPSIGIAIGLLGTLFVGALKAVAPILVFILVMAAISQHRSGNEVYVKPVLIMYMFGTFLAALTAVGASFLFPTDLVLVNADIAQVPPADLKEVLTNLLMNLVANPVNAIAEANYIGILAWAIIIGFALRQASDTARNVVGDFADAISQVVKWIIALAPFWYFGSGCQYGR
;
A
#
# COMPACT_ATOMS: atom_id res chain seq x y z
N MET A 1 12.52 -20.48 23.21
CA MET A 1 11.63 -19.91 22.16
C MET A 1 10.82 -18.68 22.60
N ARG A 2 10.37 -18.56 23.87
CA ARG A 2 9.64 -17.35 24.34
C ARG A 2 10.50 -16.07 24.45
N SER A 3 11.83 -16.16 24.59
CA SER A 3 12.68 -14.97 24.77
C SER A 3 12.92 -14.17 23.48
N LEU A 4 13.06 -14.82 22.31
CA LEU A 4 13.27 -14.13 21.03
C LEU A 4 12.03 -13.32 20.60
N ILE A 5 10.84 -13.88 20.82
CA ILE A 5 9.56 -13.19 20.56
C ILE A 5 9.40 -11.99 21.51
N ALA A 6 9.80 -12.14 22.78
CA ALA A 6 9.75 -11.06 23.76
C ALA A 6 10.76 -9.94 23.47
N VAL A 7 11.95 -10.27 22.95
CA VAL A 7 12.95 -9.27 22.50
C VAL A 7 12.46 -8.53 21.25
N TYR A 8 11.88 -9.27 20.28
CA TYR A 8 11.29 -8.70 19.07
C TYR A 8 10.16 -7.70 19.38
N GLN A 9 9.30 -8.00 20.35
CA GLN A 9 8.23 -7.08 20.79
C GLN A 9 8.73 -5.87 21.59
N ARG A 10 9.91 -5.94 22.22
CA ARG A 10 10.48 -4.84 23.03
C ARG A 10 11.25 -3.80 22.22
N ILE A 11 11.88 -4.20 21.11
CA ILE A 11 12.70 -3.32 20.27
C ILE A 11 11.83 -2.42 19.36
N GLY A 12 10.58 -2.83 19.10
CA GLY A 12 9.69 -2.11 18.19
C GLY A 12 10.02 -2.39 16.72
N LEU A 13 9.01 -2.37 15.86
CA LEU A 13 9.16 -2.69 14.43
C LEU A 13 10.08 -1.71 13.70
N VAL A 14 10.04 -0.42 14.06
CA VAL A 14 10.77 0.63 13.35
C VAL A 14 12.31 0.47 13.48
N PRO A 15 12.90 0.25 14.68
CA PRO A 15 14.34 -0.02 14.77
C PRO A 15 14.78 -1.30 14.07
N LEU A 16 13.96 -2.35 14.09
CA LEU A 16 14.22 -3.61 13.38
C LEU A 16 14.29 -3.41 11.86
N ILE A 17 13.41 -2.57 11.32
CA ILE A 17 13.41 -2.17 9.91
C ILE A 17 14.71 -1.44 9.56
N ILE A 18 15.13 -0.48 10.39
CA ILE A 18 16.36 0.28 10.15
C ILE A 18 17.59 -0.64 10.17
N ILE A 19 17.69 -1.53 11.16
CA ILE A 19 18.79 -2.51 11.25
C ILE A 19 18.78 -3.43 10.03
N GLY A 20 17.61 -3.94 9.63
CA GLY A 20 17.46 -4.78 8.44
C GLY A 20 17.92 -4.07 7.16
N LEU A 21 17.59 -2.79 7.00
CA LEU A 21 18.00 -1.98 5.86
C LEU A 21 19.52 -1.79 5.83
N VAL A 22 20.13 -1.40 6.95
CA VAL A 22 21.59 -1.20 7.05
C VAL A 22 22.34 -2.51 6.76
N LEU A 23 21.93 -3.62 7.36
CA LEU A 23 22.53 -4.92 7.12
C LEU A 23 22.32 -5.40 5.67
N GLY A 24 21.14 -5.17 5.10
CA GLY A 24 20.85 -5.52 3.72
C GLY A 24 21.77 -4.79 2.74
N VAL A 25 21.97 -3.48 2.92
CA VAL A 25 22.88 -2.69 2.09
C VAL A 25 24.33 -3.16 2.23
N LEU A 26 24.79 -3.43 3.47
CA LEU A 26 26.15 -3.91 3.72
C LEU A 26 26.42 -5.27 3.06
N ILE A 27 25.48 -6.20 3.15
CA ILE A 27 25.63 -7.54 2.54
C ILE A 27 25.52 -7.49 1.02
N GLY A 28 24.65 -6.65 0.46
CA GLY A 28 24.57 -6.42 -0.98
C GLY A 28 25.90 -5.96 -1.58
N TRP A 29 26.61 -5.10 -0.84
CA TRP A 29 27.91 -4.59 -1.25
C TRP A 29 29.05 -5.61 -1.05
N LEU A 30 29.07 -6.34 0.06
CA LEU A 30 30.15 -7.28 0.41
C LEU A 30 30.03 -8.65 -0.30
N ALA A 31 28.82 -9.15 -0.54
CA ALA A 31 28.57 -10.50 -1.04
C ALA A 31 27.36 -10.56 -2.00
N PRO A 32 27.51 -10.12 -3.26
CA PRO A 32 26.40 -9.99 -4.20
C PRO A 32 25.72 -11.32 -4.57
N SER A 33 26.42 -12.46 -4.48
CA SER A 33 25.84 -13.79 -4.73
C SER A 33 24.85 -14.23 -3.65
N ILE A 34 25.14 -13.93 -2.38
CA ILE A 34 24.25 -14.18 -1.23
C ILE A 34 23.06 -13.22 -1.28
N GLY A 35 23.29 -11.99 -1.72
CA GLY A 35 22.24 -10.98 -1.89
C GLY A 35 21.10 -11.40 -2.83
N ILE A 36 21.39 -12.16 -3.89
CA ILE A 36 20.36 -12.65 -4.82
C ILE A 36 19.44 -13.67 -4.15
N ALA A 37 19.99 -14.59 -3.36
CA ALA A 37 19.21 -15.62 -2.66
C ALA A 37 18.28 -15.00 -1.59
N ILE A 38 18.76 -13.98 -0.87
CA ILE A 38 17.97 -13.26 0.13
C ILE A 38 16.97 -12.31 -0.57
N GLY A 39 17.31 -11.81 -1.76
CA GLY A 39 16.44 -10.99 -2.59
C GLY A 39 15.09 -11.66 -2.93
N LEU A 40 15.06 -12.99 -3.05
CA LEU A 40 13.83 -13.77 -3.24
C LEU A 40 12.85 -13.61 -2.06
N LEU A 41 13.34 -13.55 -0.83
CA LEU A 41 12.47 -13.28 0.33
C LEU A 41 11.87 -11.87 0.23
N GLY A 42 12.64 -10.93 -0.32
CA GLY A 42 12.21 -9.58 -0.63
C GLY A 42 10.99 -9.56 -1.57
N THR A 43 11.11 -10.24 -2.71
CA THR A 43 10.05 -10.28 -3.73
C THR A 43 8.83 -11.07 -3.27
N LEU A 44 9.01 -12.18 -2.55
CA LEU A 44 7.91 -12.94 -1.95
C LEU A 44 7.09 -12.10 -0.97
N PHE A 45 7.74 -11.28 -0.14
CA PHE A 45 7.05 -10.38 0.80
C PHE A 45 6.25 -9.29 0.08
N VAL A 46 6.85 -8.61 -0.91
CA VAL A 46 6.13 -7.59 -1.69
C VAL A 46 4.97 -8.22 -2.44
N GLY A 47 5.15 -9.43 -2.99
CA GLY A 47 4.08 -10.21 -3.60
C GLY A 47 2.94 -10.51 -2.63
N ALA A 48 3.25 -10.99 -1.42
CA ALA A 48 2.25 -11.27 -0.38
C ALA A 48 1.49 -10.00 0.06
N LEU A 49 2.17 -8.88 0.27
CA LEU A 49 1.53 -7.60 0.58
C LEU A 49 0.64 -7.09 -0.55
N LYS A 50 1.12 -7.16 -1.80
CA LYS A 50 0.34 -6.77 -2.98
C LYS A 50 -0.88 -7.66 -3.18
N ALA A 51 -0.79 -8.95 -2.88
CA ALA A 51 -1.89 -9.90 -3.01
C ALA A 51 -3.01 -9.65 -1.99
N VAL A 52 -2.66 -9.35 -0.74
CA VAL A 52 -3.65 -9.13 0.32
C VAL A 52 -4.30 -7.74 0.28
N ALA A 53 -3.58 -6.73 -0.24
CA ALA A 53 -4.01 -5.33 -0.18
C ALA A 53 -5.37 -5.04 -0.85
N PRO A 54 -5.67 -5.52 -2.07
CA PRO A 54 -6.97 -5.31 -2.71
C PRO A 54 -8.15 -5.81 -1.87
N ILE A 55 -8.03 -7.01 -1.31
CA ILE A 55 -9.06 -7.65 -0.48
C ILE A 55 -9.22 -6.91 0.85
N LEU A 56 -8.10 -6.54 1.48
CA LEU A 56 -8.09 -5.75 2.72
C LEU A 56 -8.87 -4.45 2.53
N VAL A 57 -8.54 -3.66 1.51
CA VAL A 57 -9.20 -2.37 1.26
C VAL A 57 -10.69 -2.56 1.01
N PHE A 58 -11.05 -3.55 0.20
CA PHE A 58 -12.45 -3.85 -0.12
C PHE A 58 -13.28 -4.13 1.14
N ILE A 59 -12.82 -5.05 1.99
CA ILE A 59 -13.57 -5.47 3.18
C ILE A 59 -13.52 -4.40 4.28
N LEU A 60 -12.38 -3.73 4.50
CA LEU A 60 -12.27 -2.67 5.51
C LEU A 60 -13.20 -1.50 5.22
N VAL A 61 -13.24 -1.03 3.97
CA VAL A 61 -14.11 0.08 3.59
C VAL A 61 -15.57 -0.33 3.69
N MET A 62 -15.92 -1.53 3.22
CA MET A 62 -17.28 -2.06 3.36
C MET A 62 -17.71 -2.16 4.83
N ALA A 63 -16.86 -2.69 5.71
CA ALA A 63 -17.10 -2.77 7.15
C ALA A 63 -17.29 -1.38 7.76
N ALA A 64 -16.37 -0.45 7.50
CA ALA A 64 -16.41 0.91 8.03
C ALA A 64 -17.69 1.67 7.64
N ILE A 65 -18.13 1.54 6.38
CA ILE A 65 -19.37 2.18 5.90
C ILE A 65 -20.60 1.48 6.47
N SER A 66 -20.64 0.15 6.53
CA SER A 66 -21.80 -0.60 7.01
C SER A 66 -22.06 -0.41 8.51
N GLN A 67 -21.01 -0.22 9.31
CA GLN A 67 -21.11 -0.04 10.76
C GLN A 67 -21.38 1.42 11.16
N HIS A 68 -21.29 2.36 10.22
CA HIS A 68 -21.51 3.78 10.48
C HIS A 68 -22.98 4.08 10.83
N ARG A 69 -23.26 4.43 12.10
CA ARG A 69 -24.61 4.75 12.58
C ARG A 69 -24.97 6.20 12.28
N SER A 70 -26.23 6.45 11.92
CA SER A 70 -26.76 7.82 11.72
C SER A 70 -26.74 8.55 13.06
N GLY A 71 -25.81 9.50 13.23
CA GLY A 71 -25.64 10.28 14.46
C GLY A 71 -24.19 10.39 14.95
N ASN A 72 -23.26 9.57 14.45
CA ASN A 72 -21.83 9.82 14.63
C ASN A 72 -21.37 10.81 13.56
N GLU A 73 -20.91 11.99 13.95
CA GLU A 73 -20.24 12.88 13.01
C GLU A 73 -18.92 12.28 12.56
N VAL A 74 -18.74 12.07 11.26
CA VAL A 74 -17.43 11.75 10.70
C VAL A 74 -16.73 13.06 10.38
N TYR A 75 -15.63 13.35 11.08
CA TYR A 75 -14.78 14.51 10.84
C TYR A 75 -13.93 14.37 9.57
N VAL A 76 -14.56 14.15 8.41
CA VAL A 76 -13.87 13.97 7.11
C VAL A 76 -13.34 15.31 6.57
N LYS A 77 -14.08 16.40 6.80
CA LYS A 77 -13.78 17.71 6.21
C LYS A 77 -12.37 18.24 6.59
N PRO A 78 -11.94 18.23 7.87
CA PRO A 78 -10.58 18.65 8.22
C PRO A 78 -9.51 17.78 7.57
N VAL A 79 -9.74 16.47 7.46
CA VAL A 79 -8.80 15.53 6.83
C VAL A 79 -8.61 15.86 5.35
N LEU A 80 -9.70 16.13 4.62
CA LEU A 80 -9.63 16.51 3.21
C LEU A 80 -8.90 17.84 3.00
N ILE A 81 -9.17 18.84 3.85
CA ILE A 81 -8.47 20.14 3.78
C ILE A 81 -6.98 19.94 4.04
N MET A 82 -6.62 19.18 5.08
CA MET A 82 -5.24 18.89 5.41
C MET A 82 -4.53 18.12 4.29
N TYR A 83 -5.21 17.18 3.63
CA TYR A 83 -4.67 16.43 2.50
C TYR A 83 -4.44 17.31 1.27
N MET A 84 -5.41 18.15 0.91
CA MET A 84 -5.29 19.08 -0.22
C MET A 84 -4.15 20.07 0.00
N PHE A 85 -4.08 20.69 1.18
CA PHE A 85 -3.05 21.66 1.51
C PHE A 85 -1.66 21.02 1.63
N GLY A 86 -1.56 19.87 2.29
CA GLY A 86 -0.31 19.14 2.44
C GLY A 86 0.27 18.66 1.10
N THR A 87 -0.57 18.09 0.23
CA THR A 87 -0.14 17.62 -1.09
C THR A 87 0.29 18.80 -1.99
N PHE A 88 -0.46 19.90 -1.96
CA PHE A 88 -0.12 21.11 -2.70
C PHE A 88 1.22 21.71 -2.23
N LEU A 89 1.41 21.87 -0.92
CA LEU A 89 2.67 22.37 -0.38
C LEU A 89 3.83 21.44 -0.69
N ALA A 90 3.65 20.11 -0.58
CA ALA A 90 4.68 19.14 -0.93
C ALA A 90 5.08 19.25 -2.42
N ALA A 91 4.10 19.32 -3.32
CA ALA A 91 4.34 19.50 -4.75
C ALA A 91 5.06 20.83 -5.04
N LEU A 92 4.64 21.94 -4.42
CA LEU A 92 5.28 23.23 -4.56
C LEU A 92 6.75 23.20 -4.09
N THR A 93 6.99 22.56 -2.95
CA THR A 93 8.35 22.40 -2.39
C THR A 93 9.23 21.53 -3.30
N ALA A 94 8.68 20.43 -3.83
CA ALA A 94 9.39 19.53 -4.74
C ALA A 94 9.77 20.23 -6.07
N VAL A 95 8.85 21.00 -6.65
CA VAL A 95 9.12 21.80 -7.85
C VAL A 95 10.19 22.85 -7.58
N GLY A 96 10.12 23.56 -6.44
CA GLY A 96 11.14 24.52 -6.03
C GLY A 96 12.53 23.88 -5.86
N ALA A 97 12.60 22.71 -5.20
CA ALA A 97 13.84 21.96 -5.04
C ALA A 97 14.40 21.46 -6.39
N SER A 98 13.52 21.03 -7.31
CA SER A 98 13.89 20.59 -8.66
C SER A 98 14.61 21.69 -9.44
N PHE A 99 14.15 22.94 -9.33
CA PHE A 99 14.83 24.08 -9.95
C PHE A 99 16.13 24.49 -9.24
N LEU A 100 16.23 24.31 -7.92
CA LEU A 100 17.43 24.63 -7.14
C LEU A 100 18.57 23.63 -7.34
N PHE A 101 18.24 22.36 -7.60
CA PHE A 101 19.21 21.27 -7.79
C PHE A 101 18.90 20.48 -9.08
N PRO A 102 19.20 21.03 -10.26
CA PRO A 102 18.98 20.33 -11.52
C PRO A 102 19.82 19.05 -11.56
N THR A 103 19.17 17.91 -11.79
CA THR A 103 19.82 16.60 -11.88
C THR A 103 19.74 16.12 -13.32
N ASP A 104 20.89 15.98 -13.97
CA ASP A 104 20.96 15.36 -15.30
C ASP A 104 20.90 13.83 -15.14
N LEU A 105 19.78 13.22 -15.50
CA LEU A 105 19.68 11.76 -15.65
C LEU A 105 20.38 11.38 -16.96
N VAL A 106 21.56 10.76 -16.85
CA VAL A 106 22.22 10.16 -18.03
C VAL A 106 21.39 8.96 -18.47
N LEU A 107 20.65 9.10 -19.57
CA LEU A 107 19.86 8.01 -20.17
C LEU A 107 20.80 6.93 -20.70
N VAL A 108 21.05 5.89 -19.90
CA VAL A 108 21.69 4.67 -20.37
C VAL A 108 20.61 3.80 -20.99
N ASN A 109 20.42 3.96 -22.31
CA ASN A 109 19.56 3.15 -23.19
C ASN A 109 18.07 3.15 -22.82
N ALA A 110 17.31 4.10 -23.36
CA ALA A 110 15.85 4.04 -23.34
C ALA A 110 15.34 3.59 -24.73
N ASP A 111 15.02 2.30 -24.87
CA ASP A 111 13.99 1.87 -25.81
C ASP A 111 12.67 2.50 -25.33
N ILE A 112 12.36 3.70 -25.82
CA ILE A 112 11.09 4.39 -25.51
C ILE A 112 9.98 3.77 -26.35
N ALA A 113 9.53 2.59 -25.95
CA ALA A 113 8.29 1.98 -26.42
C ALA A 113 7.08 2.32 -25.53
N GLN A 114 7.27 3.13 -24.47
CA GLN A 114 6.17 3.71 -23.72
C GLN A 114 5.79 5.07 -24.31
N VAL A 115 4.79 5.04 -25.19
CA VAL A 115 4.09 6.26 -25.63
C VAL A 115 3.36 6.83 -24.39
N PRO A 116 3.69 8.05 -23.94
CA PRO A 116 2.96 8.67 -22.85
C PRO A 116 1.50 8.87 -23.27
N PRO A 117 0.52 8.65 -22.38
CA PRO A 117 -0.84 9.07 -22.66
C PRO A 117 -0.83 10.60 -22.87
N ALA A 118 -1.08 11.04 -24.10
CA ALA A 118 -0.92 12.43 -24.49
C ALA A 118 -2.14 13.30 -24.13
N ASP A 119 -3.30 12.67 -23.89
CA ASP A 119 -4.57 13.38 -23.68
C ASP A 119 -5.11 13.21 -22.25
N LEU A 120 -5.27 14.33 -21.54
CA LEU A 120 -5.91 14.39 -20.23
C LEU A 120 -7.32 13.78 -20.27
N LYS A 121 -8.05 13.99 -21.36
CA LYS A 121 -9.40 13.44 -21.54
C LYS A 121 -9.40 11.92 -21.52
N GLU A 122 -8.39 11.30 -22.14
CA GLU A 122 -8.24 9.85 -22.15
C GLU A 122 -7.98 9.31 -20.73
N VAL A 123 -7.07 9.94 -19.99
CA VAL A 123 -6.78 9.57 -18.60
C VAL A 123 -8.03 9.70 -17.73
N LEU A 124 -8.76 10.81 -17.80
CA LEU A 124 -9.99 11.01 -17.03
C LEU A 124 -11.08 9.99 -17.40
N THR A 125 -11.22 9.70 -18.69
CA THR A 125 -12.16 8.68 -19.18
C THR A 125 -11.79 7.30 -18.63
N ASN A 126 -10.51 6.94 -18.68
CA ASN A 126 -10.01 5.67 -18.14
C ASN A 126 -10.25 5.57 -16.62
N LEU A 127 -10.05 6.64 -15.85
CA LEU A 127 -10.36 6.65 -14.41
C LEU A 127 -11.85 6.40 -14.14
N LEU A 128 -12.74 7.03 -14.91
CA LEU A 128 -14.19 6.83 -14.79
C LEU A 128 -14.62 5.42 -15.19
N MET A 129 -14.05 4.87 -16.27
CA MET A 129 -14.32 3.48 -16.67
C MET A 129 -13.83 2.47 -15.63
N ASN A 130 -12.67 2.74 -15.01
CA ASN A 130 -12.14 1.93 -13.91
C ASN A 130 -13.02 1.98 -12.65
N LEU A 131 -13.77 3.05 -12.44
CA LEU A 131 -14.72 3.16 -11.32
C LEU A 131 -15.87 2.15 -11.43
N VAL A 132 -16.32 1.88 -12.66
CA VAL A 132 -17.46 0.99 -12.96
C VAL A 132 -17.03 -0.40 -13.44
N ALA A 133 -15.74 -0.73 -13.33
CA ALA A 133 -15.22 -2.04 -13.65
C ALA A 133 -15.94 -3.13 -12.83
N ASN A 134 -16.03 -4.35 -13.37
CA ASN A 134 -16.62 -5.48 -12.65
C ASN A 134 -15.94 -5.66 -11.27
N PRO A 135 -16.69 -5.85 -10.16
CA PRO A 135 -16.11 -5.88 -8.81
C PRO A 135 -15.09 -7.00 -8.61
N VAL A 136 -15.31 -8.17 -9.22
CA VAL A 136 -14.37 -9.29 -9.16
C VAL A 136 -13.11 -8.95 -9.95
N ASN A 137 -13.27 -8.37 -11.14
CA ASN A 137 -12.14 -7.93 -11.95
C ASN A 137 -11.33 -6.82 -11.25
N ALA A 138 -12.00 -5.89 -10.58
CA ALA A 138 -11.35 -4.80 -9.86
C ALA A 138 -10.44 -5.33 -8.74
N ILE A 139 -10.86 -6.38 -8.02
CA ILE A 139 -10.04 -7.05 -7.02
C ILE A 139 -8.90 -7.84 -7.69
N ALA A 140 -9.19 -8.60 -8.76
CA ALA A 140 -8.22 -9.43 -9.45
C ALA A 140 -7.06 -8.64 -10.08
N GLU A 141 -7.37 -7.48 -10.67
CA GLU A 141 -6.40 -6.59 -11.33
C GLU A 141 -5.84 -5.51 -10.39
N ALA A 142 -6.22 -5.52 -9.11
CA ALA A 142 -5.85 -4.49 -8.13
C ALA A 142 -6.20 -3.05 -8.58
N ASN A 143 -7.35 -2.88 -9.23
CA ASN A 143 -7.91 -1.57 -9.57
C ASN A 143 -8.55 -0.94 -8.31
N TYR A 144 -7.75 -0.18 -7.57
CA TYR A 144 -8.17 0.45 -6.31
C TYR A 144 -9.33 1.44 -6.46
N ILE A 145 -9.52 2.05 -7.63
CA ILE A 145 -10.63 2.98 -7.88
C ILE A 145 -11.95 2.21 -7.87
N GLY A 146 -12.02 1.11 -8.64
CA GLY A 146 -13.20 0.24 -8.66
C GLY A 146 -13.43 -0.46 -7.32
N ILE A 147 -12.37 -0.93 -6.65
CA ILE A 147 -12.45 -1.55 -5.32
C ILE A 147 -13.13 -0.61 -4.32
N LEU A 148 -12.68 0.65 -4.25
CA LEU A 148 -13.26 1.65 -3.35
C LEU A 148 -14.72 1.95 -3.69
N ALA A 149 -15.04 2.13 -4.98
CA ALA A 149 -16.40 2.41 -5.41
C ALA A 149 -17.38 1.30 -5.00
N TRP A 150 -17.06 0.05 -5.31
CA TRP A 150 -17.91 -1.08 -4.96
C TRP A 150 -17.98 -1.33 -3.45
N ALA A 151 -16.87 -1.17 -2.72
CA ALA A 151 -16.87 -1.30 -1.27
C ALA A 151 -17.80 -0.26 -0.59
N ILE A 152 -17.81 0.99 -1.09
CA ILE A 152 -18.70 2.04 -0.59
C ILE A 152 -20.17 1.72 -0.92
N ILE A 153 -20.48 1.33 -2.17
CA ILE A 153 -21.85 1.02 -2.59
C ILE A 153 -22.42 -0.15 -1.79
N ILE A 154 -21.66 -1.25 -1.69
CA ILE A 154 -22.08 -2.43 -0.93
C ILE A 154 -22.15 -2.13 0.57
N GLY A 155 -21.17 -1.40 1.12
CA GLY A 155 -21.17 -0.97 2.51
C GLY A 155 -22.40 -0.12 2.86
N PHE A 156 -22.81 0.77 1.94
CA PHE A 156 -24.02 1.57 2.11
C PHE A 156 -25.29 0.71 2.08
N ALA A 157 -25.38 -0.26 1.17
CA ALA A 157 -26.49 -1.21 1.13
C ALA A 157 -26.57 -2.05 2.42
N LEU A 158 -25.43 -2.51 2.94
CA LEU A 158 -25.32 -3.27 4.18
C LEU A 158 -25.71 -2.48 5.44
N ARG A 159 -25.73 -1.15 5.37
CA ARG A 159 -26.18 -0.31 6.50
C ARG A 159 -27.63 -0.59 6.90
N GLN A 160 -28.45 -1.03 5.95
CA GLN A 160 -29.85 -1.40 6.16
C GLN A 160 -30.01 -2.88 6.54
N ALA A 161 -28.93 -3.67 6.53
CA ALA A 161 -28.97 -5.08 6.89
C ALA A 161 -29.04 -5.28 8.42
N SER A 162 -29.32 -6.52 8.83
CA SER A 162 -29.33 -6.90 10.24
C SER A 162 -28.00 -6.62 10.93
N ASP A 163 -28.02 -6.40 12.24
CA ASP A 163 -26.80 -6.23 13.03
C ASP A 163 -25.86 -7.43 12.88
N THR A 164 -26.40 -8.65 12.79
CA THR A 164 -25.63 -9.87 12.55
C THR A 164 -24.83 -9.80 11.25
N ALA A 165 -25.45 -9.38 10.14
CA ALA A 165 -24.76 -9.29 8.85
C ALA A 165 -23.62 -8.26 8.89
N ARG A 166 -23.84 -7.12 9.55
CA ARG A 166 -22.83 -6.09 9.73
C ARG A 166 -21.68 -6.54 10.62
N ASN A 167 -21.98 -7.27 11.70
CA ASN A 167 -20.96 -7.83 12.58
C ASN A 167 -20.09 -8.86 11.86
N VAL A 168 -20.69 -9.75 11.04
CA VAL A 168 -19.92 -10.70 10.23
C VAL A 168 -18.94 -9.96 9.31
N VAL A 169 -19.36 -8.90 8.64
CA VAL A 169 -18.47 -8.10 7.78
C VAL A 169 -17.33 -7.45 8.59
N GLY A 170 -17.63 -7.00 9.81
CA GLY A 170 -16.62 -6.52 10.77
C GLY A 170 -15.61 -7.61 11.17
N ASP A 171 -16.09 -8.80 11.51
CA ASP A 171 -15.23 -9.93 11.88
C ASP A 171 -14.30 -10.34 10.72
N PHE A 172 -14.79 -10.28 9.48
CA PHE A 172 -13.97 -10.48 8.28
C PHE A 172 -12.89 -9.40 8.13
N ALA A 173 -13.24 -8.13 8.36
CA ALA A 173 -12.29 -7.02 8.37
C ALA A 173 -11.18 -7.23 9.41
N ASP A 174 -11.53 -7.67 10.62
CA ASP A 174 -10.57 -7.97 11.68
C ASP A 174 -9.67 -9.17 11.33
N ALA A 175 -10.27 -10.24 10.78
CA ALA A 175 -9.52 -11.42 10.34
C ALA A 175 -8.49 -11.08 9.24
N ILE A 176 -8.88 -10.31 8.22
CA ILE A 176 -7.96 -9.90 7.14
C ILE A 176 -6.91 -8.94 7.68
N SER A 177 -7.29 -8.00 8.56
CA SER A 177 -6.32 -7.13 9.25
C SER A 177 -5.29 -7.92 10.03
N GLN A 178 -5.69 -9.04 10.65
CA GLN A 178 -4.77 -9.93 11.37
C GLN A 178 -3.81 -10.65 10.42
N VAL A 179 -4.27 -11.11 9.25
CA VAL A 179 -3.41 -11.68 8.21
C VAL A 179 -2.38 -10.65 7.75
N VAL A 180 -2.78 -9.40 7.54
CA VAL A 180 -1.86 -8.31 7.17
C VAL A 180 -0.83 -8.04 8.26
N LYS A 181 -1.23 -8.06 9.54
CA LYS A 181 -0.29 -7.95 10.66
C LYS A 181 0.74 -9.09 10.67
N TRP A 182 0.33 -10.32 10.36
CA TRP A 182 1.26 -11.44 10.23
C TRP A 182 2.23 -11.26 9.07
N ILE A 183 1.76 -10.76 7.91
CA ILE A 183 2.64 -10.44 6.79
C ILE A 183 3.62 -9.33 7.19
N ILE A 184 3.15 -8.23 7.78
CA ILE A 184 4.00 -7.10 8.23
C ILE A 184 5.03 -7.55 9.29
N ALA A 185 4.72 -8.52 10.14
CA ALA A 185 5.69 -9.08 11.09
C ALA A 185 6.91 -9.73 10.40
N LEU A 186 6.79 -10.12 9.13
CA LEU A 186 7.89 -10.62 8.31
C LEU A 186 8.72 -9.48 7.66
N ALA A 187 8.33 -8.21 7.82
CA ALA A 187 9.01 -7.06 7.22
C ALA A 187 10.51 -6.94 7.58
N PRO A 188 10.99 -7.29 8.78
CA PRO A 188 12.43 -7.24 9.07
C PRO A 188 13.26 -8.16 8.17
N PHE A 189 12.71 -9.31 7.76
CA PHE A 189 13.35 -10.19 6.77
C PHE A 189 13.33 -9.58 5.36
N TRP A 190 12.31 -8.77 5.05
CA TRP A 190 12.19 -8.07 3.77
C TRP A 190 13.24 -6.97 3.57
N TYR A 191 13.43 -6.07 4.55
CA TYR A 191 14.43 -4.99 4.43
C TYR A 191 15.85 -5.53 4.28
N PHE A 192 16.15 -6.66 4.94
CA PHE A 192 17.40 -7.38 4.78
C PHE A 192 17.62 -7.91 3.35
N GLY A 193 16.60 -8.50 2.72
CA GLY A 193 16.69 -9.00 1.34
C GLY A 193 16.66 -7.92 0.26
N SER A 194 15.92 -6.84 0.47
CA SER A 194 15.76 -5.76 -0.52
C SER A 194 17.02 -4.89 -0.62
N GLY A 195 17.65 -4.58 0.53
CA GLY A 195 18.90 -3.83 0.55
C GLY A 195 20.05 -4.53 -0.18
N CYS A 196 20.02 -5.87 -0.23
CA CYS A 196 21.03 -6.64 -0.93
C CYS A 196 20.97 -6.50 -2.48
N GLN A 197 19.80 -6.20 -3.05
CA GLN A 197 19.63 -6.07 -4.51
C GLN A 197 20.03 -4.69 -5.05
N TYR A 198 20.06 -3.67 -4.20
CA TYR A 198 20.27 -2.27 -4.59
C TYR A 198 21.74 -1.82 -4.56
N GLY A 199 22.67 -2.72 -4.19
CA GLY A 199 24.11 -2.47 -4.20
C GLY A 199 24.78 -2.66 -5.57
N ARG A 200 24.00 -2.62 -6.66
CA ARG A 200 24.49 -2.71 -8.04
C ARG A 200 24.34 -1.37 -8.76
#